data_AF-A0A938EHW6-F1
#
_entry.id   AF-A0A938EHW6-F1
#
_cell.length_a   1.000
_cell.length_b   1.000
_cell.length_c   1.000
_cell.angle_alpha   90.00
_cell.angle_beta   90.00
_cell.angle_gamma   90.00
#
_symmetry.space_group_name_H-M   'P 1'
#
loop_
_entity.id
_entity.type
_entity.pdbx_description
1 polymer ?
#
loop_
_entity_poly.entity_id
_entity_poly.type
_entity_poly.pdbx_seq_one_letter_code
_entity_poly.pdbx_strand_id
1 'polypeptide(L)'
;MVLALYRRYRPDTLLTVIGQEHVTEPLARAIDSGKVHHAYLFNGPRGCGKTSTARIMARSLNCEKGPTSNPCGKCESCIALAPGGAGTVDVVEIDAATHGGVDDARELREQVGYVPIKDKYKIYIIDEAHQLSTSANNAMLKMIEEPPSHLRFIFATTEPEKMLGTIRSRTHNYAFRLVNREVLAKHLAEICKRENIKCDDAALKAIATASGGSVRDALSLLGQFSAGMDEKGLSTEYVEWQLGLTPLGILDELGNSVLENDLAKALEVIRNACTQGIEPHRLLSDFLNYLGIRIREADTNDRDAMSILVTAATSVSVSLSQLKSSSNPELSLDLAIARLFVQPATQIQTNAPKQSEPVTKTEVKPVEKKLEKPQPVKAVVKKDITDVADLEVRWKDIMGELSRVSRVAWLAYMDSKPLELNQTVLVVGLKDASKLMIASEMKHIENLKNVLVSAVSLNVSIEFKHMELTNTEEFDQPNTNDESVEYKDGLSVAMEALGAVKIHEFENGGN
;
A
#
# COMPACT_ATOMS: atom_id res chain seq x y z
N MET A 1 2.96 33.24 -18.96
CA MET A 1 2.36 32.25 -18.05
C MET A 1 3.48 31.78 -17.11
N VAL A 2 3.38 32.06 -15.81
CA VAL A 2 4.41 31.63 -14.84
C VAL A 2 4.36 30.10 -14.76
N LEU A 3 5.46 29.43 -15.10
CA LEU A 3 5.54 27.97 -15.07
C LEU A 3 5.47 27.50 -13.60
N ALA A 4 4.66 26.49 -13.31
CA ALA A 4 4.60 25.91 -11.96
C ALA A 4 5.98 25.44 -11.48
N LEU A 5 6.29 25.64 -10.19
CA LEU A 5 7.62 25.36 -9.62
C LEU A 5 8.10 23.93 -9.89
N TYR A 6 7.23 22.94 -9.77
CA TYR A 6 7.59 21.53 -10.04
C TYR A 6 8.00 21.25 -11.49
N ARG A 7 7.60 22.11 -12.45
CA ARG A 7 8.05 22.04 -13.85
C ARG A 7 9.35 22.81 -14.05
N ARG A 8 9.47 23.99 -13.45
CA ARG A 8 10.62 24.89 -13.58
C ARG A 8 11.88 24.31 -12.91
N TYR A 9 11.72 23.71 -11.74
CA TYR A 9 12.78 23.08 -10.96
C TYR A 9 12.85 21.57 -11.17
N ARG A 10 12.33 21.07 -12.29
CA ARG A 10 12.52 19.66 -12.66
C ARG A 10 14.03 19.44 -12.87
N PRO A 11 14.63 18.42 -12.23
CA PRO A 11 16.06 18.17 -12.35
C PRO A 11 16.41 17.86 -13.80
N ASP A 12 17.61 18.26 -14.20
CA ASP A 12 18.10 18.12 -15.56
C ASP A 12 19.27 17.12 -15.64
N THR A 13 20.04 16.94 -14.56
CA THR A 13 21.15 15.99 -14.48
C THR A 13 20.94 14.99 -13.34
N LEU A 14 21.57 13.81 -13.43
CA LEU A 14 21.40 12.74 -12.42
C LEU A 14 21.79 13.21 -11.01
N LEU A 15 22.80 14.09 -10.91
CA LEU A 15 23.28 14.65 -9.65
C LEU A 15 22.32 15.66 -9.02
N THR A 16 21.42 16.26 -9.81
CA THR A 16 20.42 17.23 -9.30
C THR A 16 19.14 16.57 -8.81
N VAL A 17 19.00 15.25 -8.98
CA VAL A 17 17.87 14.48 -8.45
C VAL A 17 18.10 14.26 -6.95
N ILE A 18 17.27 14.90 -6.13
CA ILE A 18 17.46 14.92 -4.67
C ILE A 18 17.01 13.61 -4.00
N GLY A 19 17.79 13.12 -3.04
CA GLY A 19 17.41 12.01 -2.15
C GLY A 19 17.27 10.65 -2.84
N GLN A 20 17.89 10.49 -4.02
CA GLN A 20 17.89 9.24 -4.80
C GLN A 20 19.32 8.80 -5.16
N GLU A 21 20.30 9.11 -4.32
CA GLU A 21 21.72 8.84 -4.56
C GLU A 21 21.98 7.33 -4.78
N HIS A 22 21.21 6.48 -4.10
CA HIS A 22 21.25 5.02 -4.27
C HIS A 22 20.79 4.53 -5.66
N VAL A 23 20.10 5.38 -6.43
CA VAL A 23 19.71 5.11 -7.84
C VAL A 23 20.59 5.88 -8.81
N THR A 24 20.80 7.16 -8.57
CA THR A 24 21.43 8.07 -9.54
C THR A 24 22.92 7.81 -9.68
N GLU A 25 23.64 7.47 -8.59
CA GLU A 25 25.07 7.19 -8.69
C GLU A 25 25.38 5.86 -9.39
N PRO A 26 24.73 4.71 -9.07
CA PRO A 26 24.96 3.50 -9.83
C PRO A 26 24.57 3.65 -11.30
N LEU A 27 23.49 4.40 -11.58
CA LEU A 27 23.07 4.68 -12.95
C LEU A 27 24.11 5.52 -13.70
N ALA A 28 24.66 6.57 -13.09
CA ALA A 28 25.73 7.38 -13.66
C ALA A 28 26.98 6.52 -13.98
N ARG A 29 27.41 5.68 -13.03
CA ARG A 29 28.54 4.76 -13.23
C ARG A 29 28.29 3.74 -14.35
N ALA A 30 27.07 3.23 -14.47
CA ALA A 30 26.70 2.30 -15.54
C ALA A 30 26.76 2.97 -16.93
N ILE A 31 26.32 4.23 -17.02
CA ILE A 31 26.41 5.02 -18.26
C ILE A 31 27.88 5.28 -18.63
N ASP A 32 28.69 5.76 -17.69
CA ASP A 32 30.08 6.13 -17.95
C ASP A 32 30.98 4.91 -18.26
N SER A 33 30.65 3.75 -17.70
CA SER A 33 31.35 2.49 -18.00
C SER A 33 30.84 1.78 -19.26
N GLY A 34 29.85 2.35 -19.97
CA GLY A 34 29.24 1.75 -21.16
C GLY A 34 28.40 0.51 -20.89
N LYS A 35 28.13 0.18 -19.62
CA LYS A 35 27.34 -0.99 -19.18
C LYS A 35 25.84 -0.67 -19.13
N VAL A 36 25.33 -0.06 -20.18
CA VAL A 36 23.92 0.33 -20.28
C VAL A 36 23.10 -0.89 -20.70
N HIS A 37 22.07 -1.24 -19.94
CA HIS A 37 21.10 -2.30 -20.24
C HIS A 37 20.05 -1.85 -21.26
N HIS A 38 19.46 -2.79 -21.98
CA HIS A 38 18.43 -2.49 -22.99
C HIS A 38 17.10 -2.08 -22.36
N ALA A 39 16.80 -2.52 -21.13
CA ALA A 39 15.56 -2.21 -20.44
C ALA A 39 15.77 -1.91 -18.95
N TYR A 40 15.11 -0.85 -18.47
CA TYR A 40 15.14 -0.38 -17.08
C TYR A 40 13.74 -0.31 -16.50
N LEU A 41 13.58 -0.65 -15.22
CA LEU A 41 12.34 -0.48 -14.48
C LEU A 41 12.57 0.42 -13.27
N PHE A 42 12.05 1.64 -13.35
CA PHE A 42 12.03 2.62 -12.29
C PHE A 42 10.72 2.44 -11.51
N ASN A 43 10.81 1.92 -10.30
CA ASN A 43 9.65 1.68 -9.46
C ASN A 43 9.71 2.53 -8.19
N GLY A 44 8.55 2.82 -7.59
CA GLY A 44 8.46 3.52 -6.31
C GLY A 44 7.31 4.53 -6.26
N PRO A 45 7.11 5.20 -5.12
CA PRO A 45 5.96 6.09 -4.92
C PRO A 45 5.86 7.23 -5.95
N ARG A 46 4.68 7.84 -6.08
CA ARG A 46 4.48 9.00 -6.97
C ARG A 46 5.33 10.19 -6.50
N GLY A 47 5.83 10.98 -7.45
CA GLY A 47 6.51 12.25 -7.15
C GLY A 47 7.95 12.16 -6.62
N CYS A 48 8.55 10.96 -6.55
CA CYS A 48 9.94 10.75 -6.14
C CYS A 48 11.00 10.96 -7.25
N GLY A 49 10.58 11.21 -8.50
CA GLY A 49 11.50 11.53 -9.60
C GLY A 49 11.72 10.45 -10.67
N LYS A 50 10.91 9.38 -10.72
CA LYS A 50 10.99 8.31 -11.74
C LYS A 50 11.05 8.84 -13.19
N THR A 51 10.00 9.51 -13.64
CA THR A 51 9.87 10.03 -15.01
C THR A 51 10.91 11.12 -15.30
N SER A 52 11.28 11.93 -14.29
CA SER A 52 12.36 12.91 -14.43
C SER A 52 13.70 12.21 -14.69
N THR A 53 14.03 11.18 -13.91
CA THR A 53 15.26 10.41 -14.09
C THR A 53 15.26 9.66 -15.43
N ALA A 54 14.11 9.17 -15.89
CA ALA A 54 13.97 8.55 -17.22
C ALA A 54 14.33 9.52 -18.36
N ARG A 55 13.81 10.76 -18.30
CA ARG A 55 14.17 11.81 -19.25
C ARG A 55 15.65 12.16 -19.20
N ILE A 56 16.22 12.30 -18.00
CA ILE A 56 17.65 12.58 -17.81
C ILE A 56 18.49 11.45 -18.40
N MET A 57 18.09 10.20 -18.18
CA MET A 57 18.75 9.04 -18.75
C MET A 57 18.70 9.06 -20.28
N ALA A 58 17.54 9.34 -20.87
CA ALA A 58 17.42 9.49 -22.31
C ALA A 58 18.35 10.59 -22.85
N ARG A 59 18.42 11.72 -22.14
CA ARG A 59 19.32 12.83 -22.44
C ARG A 59 20.80 12.43 -22.36
N SER A 60 21.17 11.65 -21.34
CA SER A 60 22.52 11.12 -21.14
C SER A 60 22.96 10.16 -22.24
N LEU A 61 22.03 9.33 -22.74
CA LEU A 61 22.30 8.35 -23.79
C LEU A 61 22.37 8.99 -25.19
N ASN A 62 21.51 9.97 -25.48
CA ASN A 62 21.40 10.62 -26.78
C ASN A 62 22.18 11.94 -26.91
N CYS A 63 22.85 12.39 -25.86
CA CYS A 63 23.77 13.52 -25.96
C CYS A 63 24.84 13.25 -27.04
N GLU A 64 25.23 14.26 -27.82
CA GLU A 64 26.31 14.13 -28.83
C GLU A 64 27.64 13.68 -28.22
N LYS A 65 27.90 14.08 -26.96
CA LYS A 65 29.06 13.65 -26.16
C LYS A 65 28.79 12.37 -25.36
N GLY A 66 27.65 11.73 -25.58
CA GLY A 66 27.16 10.59 -24.83
C GLY A 66 27.52 9.24 -25.46
N PRO A 67 27.29 8.11 -24.77
CA PRO A 67 26.70 8.00 -23.43
C PRO A 67 27.54 8.67 -22.34
N THR A 68 26.94 9.54 -21.54
CA THR A 68 27.63 10.22 -20.43
C THR A 68 26.66 10.53 -19.29
N SER A 69 27.11 10.39 -18.05
CA SER A 69 26.36 10.81 -16.86
C SER A 69 26.12 12.33 -16.81
N ASN A 70 26.94 13.11 -17.50
CA ASN A 70 26.91 14.58 -17.52
C ASN A 70 26.58 15.10 -18.94
N PRO A 71 25.30 15.07 -19.36
CA PRO A 71 24.90 15.54 -20.67
C PRO A 71 25.25 17.02 -20.87
N CYS A 72 25.64 17.42 -22.08
CA CYS A 72 26.27 18.72 -22.32
C CYS A 72 25.34 19.94 -22.19
N GLY A 73 24.02 19.74 -22.18
CA GLY A 73 23.02 20.79 -22.04
C GLY A 73 22.86 21.72 -23.25
N LYS A 74 23.65 21.55 -24.32
CA LYS A 74 23.71 22.49 -25.46
C LYS A 74 23.49 21.88 -26.85
N CYS A 75 23.57 20.57 -27.01
CA CYS A 75 23.25 19.92 -28.29
C CYS A 75 21.73 19.84 -28.51
N GLU A 76 21.29 19.60 -29.75
CA GLU A 76 19.86 19.53 -30.11
C GLU A 76 19.09 18.57 -29.19
N SER A 77 19.58 17.34 -29.01
CA SER A 77 18.95 16.33 -28.16
C SER A 77 18.91 16.75 -26.70
N CYS A 78 19.96 17.41 -26.18
CA CYS A 78 19.99 17.90 -24.81
C CYS A 78 18.98 19.03 -24.56
N ILE A 79 18.84 19.95 -25.52
CA ILE A 79 17.88 21.06 -25.45
C ILE A 79 16.45 20.52 -25.56
N ALA A 80 16.21 19.59 -26.49
CA ALA A 80 14.90 19.01 -26.72
C ALA A 80 14.40 18.17 -25.53
N LEU A 81 15.31 17.47 -24.82
CA LEU A 81 14.99 16.66 -23.64
C LEU A 81 15.13 17.42 -22.30
N ALA A 82 15.51 18.70 -22.33
CA ALA A 82 15.60 19.52 -21.12
C ALA A 82 14.22 19.72 -20.46
N PRO A 83 14.17 20.13 -19.18
CA PRO A 83 12.94 20.60 -18.56
C PRO A 83 12.23 21.66 -19.42
N GLY A 84 11.00 21.36 -19.87
CA GLY A 84 10.22 22.23 -20.75
C GLY A 84 10.60 22.18 -22.24
N GLY A 85 11.53 21.31 -22.65
CA GLY A 85 11.88 21.08 -24.05
C GLY A 85 10.73 20.44 -24.84
N ALA A 86 10.80 20.60 -26.17
CA ALA A 86 9.76 20.15 -27.11
C ALA A 86 9.70 18.62 -27.29
N GLY A 87 10.66 17.86 -26.74
CA GLY A 87 10.82 16.43 -26.99
C GLY A 87 11.57 16.15 -28.30
N THR A 88 11.97 14.89 -28.49
CA THR A 88 12.65 14.42 -29.71
C THR A 88 11.84 13.28 -30.30
N VAL A 89 11.89 13.11 -31.62
CA VAL A 89 11.22 11.97 -32.29
C VAL A 89 11.84 10.64 -31.87
N ASP A 90 13.11 10.64 -31.47
CA ASP A 90 13.83 9.44 -31.05
C ASP A 90 13.58 9.06 -29.58
N VAL A 91 12.91 9.92 -28.81
CA VAL A 91 12.47 9.62 -27.44
C VAL A 91 10.96 9.71 -27.35
N VAL A 92 10.31 8.55 -27.23
CA VAL A 92 8.85 8.44 -27.19
C VAL A 92 8.42 8.26 -25.74
N GLU A 93 7.67 9.22 -25.22
CA GLU A 93 7.06 9.17 -23.89
C GLU A 93 5.59 8.76 -24.00
N ILE A 94 5.23 7.70 -23.29
CA ILE A 94 3.91 7.08 -23.34
C ILE A 94 3.39 7.03 -21.92
N ASP A 95 2.28 7.68 -21.67
CA ASP A 95 1.53 7.50 -20.44
C ASP A 95 0.55 6.34 -20.63
N ALA A 96 0.87 5.17 -20.05
CA ALA A 96 0.06 3.97 -20.19
C ALA A 96 -1.34 4.11 -19.57
N ALA A 97 -1.56 5.11 -18.70
CA ALA A 97 -2.89 5.42 -18.20
C ALA A 97 -3.81 5.99 -19.27
N THR A 98 -3.25 6.69 -20.25
CA THR A 98 -4.00 7.37 -21.31
C THR A 98 -3.91 6.61 -22.65
N HIS A 99 -2.80 5.93 -22.90
CA HIS A 99 -2.49 5.24 -24.17
C HIS A 99 -2.11 3.76 -23.94
N GLY A 100 -2.83 3.08 -23.05
CA GLY A 100 -2.57 1.68 -22.67
C GLY A 100 -3.32 0.63 -23.51
N GLY A 101 -4.02 1.07 -24.56
CA GLY A 101 -4.90 0.24 -25.37
C GLY A 101 -4.17 -0.82 -26.19
N VAL A 102 -4.94 -1.76 -26.75
CA VAL A 102 -4.41 -2.80 -27.64
C VAL A 102 -3.91 -2.18 -28.95
N ASP A 103 -4.62 -1.18 -29.46
CA ASP A 103 -4.27 -0.48 -30.70
C ASP A 103 -3.00 0.36 -30.54
N ASP A 104 -2.87 1.10 -29.43
CA ASP A 104 -1.64 1.85 -29.10
C ASP A 104 -0.43 0.92 -29.03
N ALA A 105 -0.58 -0.25 -28.41
CA ALA A 105 0.51 -1.21 -28.30
C ALA A 105 0.89 -1.87 -29.62
N ARG A 106 -0.08 -2.03 -30.53
CA ARG A 106 0.17 -2.52 -31.88
C ARG A 106 0.93 -1.47 -32.70
N GLU A 107 0.51 -0.21 -32.62
CA GLU A 107 1.20 0.90 -33.27
C GLU A 107 2.63 1.05 -32.73
N LEU A 108 2.80 0.94 -31.41
CA LEU A 108 4.12 0.91 -30.79
C LEU A 108 4.97 -0.24 -31.31
N ARG A 109 4.43 -1.46 -31.40
CA ARG A 109 5.16 -2.60 -31.95
C ARG A 109 5.63 -2.35 -33.39
N GLU A 110 4.79 -1.73 -34.22
CA GLU A 110 5.13 -1.39 -35.60
C GLU A 110 6.21 -0.28 -35.65
N GLN A 111 6.18 0.67 -34.71
CA GLN A 111 7.15 1.76 -34.63
C GLN A 111 8.49 1.38 -33.97
N VAL A 112 8.49 0.41 -33.07
CA VAL A 112 9.66 0.01 -32.25
C VAL A 112 10.79 -0.60 -33.11
N GLY A 113 10.47 -1.12 -34.30
CA GLY A 113 11.46 -1.66 -35.23
C GLY A 113 12.31 -0.62 -35.96
N TYR A 114 11.94 0.67 -35.90
CA TYR A 114 12.66 1.71 -36.64
C TYR A 114 13.99 2.07 -35.99
N VAL A 115 14.97 2.38 -36.84
CA VAL A 115 16.28 2.93 -36.47
C VAL A 115 16.08 4.41 -36.05
N PRO A 116 16.88 4.95 -35.10
CA PRO A 116 16.79 6.35 -34.73
C PRO A 116 17.06 7.26 -35.94
N ILE A 117 16.39 8.41 -36.00
CA ILE A 117 16.49 9.34 -37.14
C ILE A 117 17.70 10.26 -36.96
N LYS A 118 17.86 10.83 -35.77
CA LYS A 118 18.91 11.81 -35.45
C LYS A 118 19.82 11.34 -34.32
N ASP A 119 19.25 10.74 -33.28
CA ASP A 119 19.96 10.38 -32.06
C ASP A 119 20.66 9.01 -32.16
N LYS A 120 21.48 8.67 -31.17
CA LYS A 120 22.17 7.37 -31.11
C LYS A 120 21.23 6.21 -30.77
N TYR A 121 20.23 6.45 -29.91
CA TYR A 121 19.28 5.43 -29.46
C TYR A 121 17.84 5.88 -29.66
N LYS A 122 16.97 4.91 -29.95
CA LYS A 122 15.51 5.06 -29.91
C LYS A 122 15.07 4.64 -28.52
N ILE A 123 14.51 5.56 -27.75
CA ILE A 123 14.21 5.36 -26.33
C ILE A 123 12.71 5.46 -26.11
N TYR A 124 12.13 4.43 -25.51
CA TYR A 124 10.73 4.40 -25.10
C TYR A 124 10.65 4.56 -23.59
N ILE A 125 10.03 5.65 -23.13
CA ILE A 125 9.72 5.90 -21.72
C ILE A 125 8.24 5.59 -21.53
N ILE A 126 7.93 4.56 -20.75
CA ILE A 126 6.55 4.16 -20.46
C ILE A 126 6.25 4.52 -19.00
N ASP A 127 5.48 5.57 -18.80
CA ASP A 127 5.02 5.98 -17.47
C ASP A 127 3.74 5.24 -17.09
N GLU A 128 3.58 5.02 -15.79
CA GLU A 128 2.55 4.15 -15.20
C GLU A 128 2.38 2.80 -15.91
N ALA A 129 3.50 2.13 -16.22
CA ALA A 129 3.55 0.91 -17.03
C ALA A 129 2.67 -0.23 -16.49
N HIS A 130 2.29 -0.21 -15.21
CA HIS A 130 1.33 -1.17 -14.63
C HIS A 130 -0.08 -1.07 -15.24
N GLN A 131 -0.39 0.02 -15.95
CA GLN A 131 -1.67 0.23 -16.63
C GLN A 131 -1.68 -0.28 -18.07
N LEU A 132 -0.55 -0.81 -18.58
CA LEU A 132 -0.52 -1.46 -19.88
C LEU A 132 -1.45 -2.68 -19.91
N SER A 133 -2.25 -2.78 -20.98
CA SER A 133 -3.06 -3.98 -21.20
C SER A 133 -2.20 -5.25 -21.33
N THR A 134 -2.78 -6.41 -21.05
CA THR A 134 -2.08 -7.70 -21.21
C THR A 134 -1.57 -7.91 -22.64
N SER A 135 -2.38 -7.53 -23.63
CA SER A 135 -2.01 -7.57 -25.05
C SER A 135 -0.82 -6.66 -25.34
N ALA A 136 -0.79 -5.45 -24.76
CA ALA A 136 0.31 -4.53 -24.90
C ALA A 136 1.62 -5.09 -24.32
N ASN A 137 1.56 -5.60 -23.10
CA ASN A 137 2.71 -6.22 -22.46
C ASN A 137 3.27 -7.37 -23.29
N ASN A 138 2.41 -8.26 -23.80
CA ASN A 138 2.84 -9.38 -24.66
C ASN A 138 3.44 -8.93 -25.99
N ALA A 139 2.92 -7.84 -26.58
CA ALA A 139 3.48 -7.27 -27.80
C ALA A 139 4.92 -6.75 -27.59
N MET A 140 5.23 -6.26 -26.39
CA MET A 140 6.56 -5.75 -26.04
C MET A 140 7.57 -6.85 -25.66
N LEU A 141 7.11 -8.03 -25.21
CA LEU A 141 7.99 -9.11 -24.74
C LEU A 141 9.05 -9.50 -25.78
N LYS A 142 8.68 -9.66 -27.05
CA LYS A 142 9.62 -10.02 -28.10
C LYS A 142 10.76 -9.00 -28.24
N MET A 143 10.45 -7.71 -28.07
CA MET A 143 11.42 -6.63 -28.19
C MET A 143 12.30 -6.47 -26.95
N ILE A 144 11.84 -6.96 -25.79
CA ILE A 144 12.61 -6.98 -24.55
C ILE A 144 13.50 -8.22 -24.50
N GLU A 145 13.04 -9.35 -25.04
CA GLU A 145 13.79 -10.61 -25.12
C GLU A 145 14.95 -10.54 -26.12
N GLU A 146 14.70 -10.01 -27.31
CA GLU A 146 15.69 -9.88 -28.38
C GLU A 146 15.76 -8.41 -28.85
N PRO A 147 16.27 -7.50 -28.01
CA PRO A 147 16.29 -6.07 -28.29
C PRO A 147 17.30 -5.73 -29.40
N PRO A 148 16.91 -4.94 -30.42
CA PRO A 148 17.85 -4.28 -31.30
C PRO A 148 18.86 -3.42 -30.51
N SER A 149 20.10 -3.34 -30.99
CA SER A 149 21.20 -2.64 -30.27
C SER A 149 20.96 -1.13 -30.06
N HIS A 150 20.18 -0.52 -30.94
CA HIS A 150 19.79 0.90 -30.90
C HIS A 150 18.55 1.19 -30.07
N LEU A 151 17.83 0.17 -29.59
CA LEU A 151 16.57 0.32 -28.87
C LEU A 151 16.78 0.27 -27.36
N ARG A 152 16.12 1.17 -26.62
CA ARG A 152 16.12 1.21 -25.16
C ARG A 152 14.72 1.41 -24.59
N PHE A 153 14.42 0.70 -23.50
CA PHE A 153 13.17 0.85 -22.76
C PHE A 153 13.43 1.36 -21.34
N ILE A 154 12.60 2.30 -20.89
CA ILE A 154 12.56 2.78 -19.51
C ILE A 154 11.11 2.73 -19.05
N PHE A 155 10.79 1.76 -18.20
CA PHE A 155 9.47 1.63 -17.58
C PHE A 155 9.47 2.38 -16.25
N ALA A 156 8.43 3.17 -15.99
CA ALA A 156 8.18 3.79 -14.71
C ALA A 156 6.83 3.30 -14.15
N THR A 157 6.79 2.94 -12.86
CA THR A 157 5.55 2.47 -12.22
C THR A 157 5.52 2.76 -10.72
N THR A 158 4.34 3.01 -10.17
CA THR A 158 4.11 2.99 -8.71
C THR A 158 3.85 1.60 -8.14
N GLU A 159 3.40 0.66 -8.97
CA GLU A 159 2.91 -0.67 -8.58
C GLU A 159 3.67 -1.76 -9.33
N PRO A 160 4.92 -2.06 -8.94
CA PRO A 160 5.75 -3.06 -9.63
C PRO A 160 5.18 -4.47 -9.57
N GLU A 161 4.38 -4.81 -8.56
CA GLU A 161 3.72 -6.10 -8.40
C GLU A 161 2.61 -6.36 -9.43
N LYS A 162 2.02 -5.30 -9.99
CA LYS A 162 1.01 -5.41 -11.06
C LYS A 162 1.63 -5.58 -12.45
N MET A 163 2.94 -5.35 -12.60
CA MET A 163 3.67 -5.61 -13.84
C MET A 163 3.83 -7.10 -14.08
N LEU A 164 3.81 -7.52 -15.36
CA LEU A 164 4.11 -8.91 -15.72
C LEU A 164 5.50 -9.34 -15.22
N GLY A 165 5.57 -10.49 -14.56
CA GLY A 165 6.83 -11.05 -14.06
C GLY A 165 7.90 -11.24 -15.14
N THR A 166 7.48 -11.50 -16.38
CA THR A 166 8.35 -11.65 -17.55
C THR A 166 9.07 -10.37 -17.96
N ILE A 167 8.44 -9.20 -17.77
CA ILE A 167 9.10 -7.90 -18.00
C ILE A 167 10.07 -7.62 -16.86
N ARG A 168 9.61 -7.79 -15.61
CA ARG A 168 10.41 -7.53 -14.41
C ARG A 168 11.71 -8.33 -14.34
N SER A 169 11.70 -9.55 -14.85
CA SER A 169 12.88 -10.43 -14.86
C SER A 169 13.92 -10.04 -15.93
N ARG A 170 13.51 -9.26 -16.94
CA ARG A 170 14.36 -8.80 -18.05
C ARG A 170 14.77 -7.34 -17.94
N THR A 171 14.22 -6.60 -16.97
CA THR A 171 14.57 -5.20 -16.69
C THR A 171 15.58 -5.09 -15.56
N HIS A 172 16.48 -4.11 -15.66
CA HIS A 172 17.29 -3.70 -14.51
C HIS A 172 16.46 -2.80 -13.59
N ASN A 173 16.27 -3.22 -12.35
CA ASN A 173 15.29 -2.61 -11.43
C ASN A 173 15.94 -1.57 -10.52
N TYR A 174 15.41 -0.33 -10.54
CA TYR A 174 15.79 0.74 -9.62
C TYR A 174 14.58 1.16 -8.78
N ALA A 175 14.70 0.98 -7.47
CA ALA A 175 13.66 1.33 -6.50
C ALA A 175 13.88 2.75 -5.95
N PHE A 176 13.03 3.67 -6.36
CA PHE A 176 12.97 5.04 -5.85
C PHE A 176 12.22 5.07 -4.51
N ARG A 177 12.65 5.97 -3.63
CA ARG A 177 12.09 6.12 -2.28
C ARG A 177 11.48 7.50 -2.09
N LEU A 178 10.68 7.68 -1.06
CA LEU A 178 10.26 9.02 -0.64
C LEU A 178 11.49 9.76 -0.09
N VAL A 179 11.57 11.07 -0.36
CA VAL A 179 12.70 11.89 0.07
C VAL A 179 12.55 12.21 1.55
N ASN A 180 13.66 12.15 2.30
CA ASN A 180 13.68 12.52 3.71
C ASN A 180 13.20 13.97 3.88
N ARG A 181 12.34 14.20 4.88
CA ARG A 181 11.74 15.51 5.18
C ARG A 181 12.77 16.61 5.36
N GLU A 182 13.92 16.34 5.99
CA GLU A 182 14.99 17.33 6.17
C GLU A 182 15.67 17.71 4.86
N VAL A 183 15.95 16.71 4.01
CA VAL A 183 16.52 16.93 2.67
C VAL A 183 15.54 17.73 1.81
N LEU A 184 14.26 17.38 1.88
CA LEU A 184 13.21 18.07 1.15
C LEU A 184 13.02 19.51 1.63
N ALA A 185 12.99 19.76 2.94
CA ALA A 185 12.91 21.11 3.50
C ALA A 185 14.10 21.98 3.10
N LYS A 186 15.33 21.45 3.13
CA LYS A 186 16.54 22.13 2.63
C LYS A 186 16.41 22.49 1.15
N HIS A 187 15.92 21.56 0.33
CA HIS A 187 15.70 21.82 -1.08
C HIS A 187 14.64 22.91 -1.33
N LEU A 188 13.54 22.90 -0.58
CA LEU A 188 12.53 23.97 -0.64
C LEU A 188 13.12 25.33 -0.23
N ALA A 189 13.98 25.35 0.79
CA ALA A 189 14.66 26.58 1.22
C ALA A 189 15.57 27.15 0.13
N GLU A 190 16.31 26.30 -0.58
CA GLU A 190 17.13 26.71 -1.73
C GLU A 190 16.29 27.32 -2.86
N ILE A 191 15.12 26.73 -3.14
CA ILE A 191 14.19 27.25 -4.15
C ILE A 191 13.58 28.58 -3.71
N CYS A 192 13.19 28.71 -2.44
CA CYS A 192 12.70 29.99 -1.90
C CYS A 192 13.74 31.10 -2.05
N LYS A 193 15.02 30.80 -1.79
CA LYS A 193 16.12 31.75 -2.01
C LYS A 193 16.25 32.16 -3.48
N ARG A 194 16.09 31.22 -4.42
CA ARG A 194 16.17 31.50 -5.87
C ARG A 194 14.98 32.31 -6.39
N GLU A 195 13.79 32.06 -5.85
CA GLU A 195 12.56 32.80 -6.20
C GLU A 195 12.39 34.08 -5.38
N ASN A 196 13.33 34.41 -4.48
CA ASN A 196 13.26 35.56 -3.57
C ASN A 196 11.99 35.56 -2.69
N ILE A 197 11.60 34.38 -2.21
CA ILE A 197 10.45 34.16 -1.32
C ILE A 197 10.96 34.20 0.12
N LYS A 198 10.39 35.08 0.95
CA LYS A 198 10.59 35.06 2.41
C LYS A 198 9.82 33.89 3.00
N CYS A 199 10.46 33.07 3.82
CA CYS A 199 9.85 31.88 4.41
C CYS A 199 10.48 31.53 5.76
N ASP A 200 9.66 31.01 6.67
CA ASP A 200 10.12 30.44 7.94
C ASP A 200 10.58 28.99 7.76
N ASP A 201 11.61 28.56 8.50
CA ASP A 201 12.12 27.18 8.43
C ASP A 201 11.05 26.15 8.87
N ALA A 202 10.26 26.50 9.89
CA ALA A 202 9.16 25.66 10.36
C ALA A 202 8.04 25.53 9.30
N ALA A 203 7.77 26.59 8.52
CA ALA A 203 6.82 26.54 7.41
C ALA A 203 7.27 25.54 6.32
N LEU A 204 8.56 25.54 5.97
CA LEU A 204 9.11 24.60 4.99
C LEU A 204 9.07 23.15 5.48
N LYS A 205 9.33 22.91 6.77
CA LYS A 205 9.18 21.60 7.42
C LYS A 205 7.72 21.12 7.42
N ALA A 206 6.76 22.02 7.63
CA ALA A 206 5.34 21.70 7.54
C ALA A 206 4.96 21.27 6.11
N ILE A 207 5.40 22.00 5.08
CA ILE A 207 5.20 21.63 3.66
C ILE A 207 5.84 20.27 3.34
N ALA A 208 7.08 20.05 3.77
CA ALA A 208 7.79 18.78 3.54
C ALA A 208 7.12 17.59 4.24
N THR A 209 6.49 17.83 5.39
CA THR A 209 5.71 16.80 6.11
C THR A 209 4.40 16.52 5.40
N ALA A 210 3.67 17.57 5.00
CA ALA A 210 2.39 17.45 4.30
C ALA A 210 2.51 16.79 2.92
N SER A 211 3.66 16.95 2.23
CA SER A 211 3.90 16.30 0.95
C SER A 211 4.20 14.80 1.05
N GLY A 212 4.37 14.26 2.26
CA GLY A 212 4.70 12.85 2.47
C GLY A 212 6.04 12.44 1.83
N GLY A 213 6.98 13.37 1.63
CA GLY A 213 8.28 13.10 0.97
C GLY A 213 8.23 13.07 -0.56
N SER A 214 7.08 13.40 -1.18
CA SER A 214 6.97 13.64 -2.62
C SER A 214 7.53 15.02 -2.96
N VAL A 215 8.55 15.06 -3.82
CA VAL A 215 9.18 16.32 -4.26
C VAL A 215 8.21 17.13 -5.13
N ARG A 216 7.49 16.43 -6.02
CA ARG A 216 6.49 17.07 -6.90
C ARG A 216 5.39 17.75 -6.09
N ASP A 217 4.87 17.08 -5.08
CA ASP A 217 3.75 17.62 -4.28
C ASP A 217 4.25 18.74 -3.37
N ALA A 218 5.46 18.63 -2.80
CA ALA A 218 6.07 19.71 -2.03
C ALA A 218 6.26 20.99 -2.84
N LEU A 219 6.77 20.90 -4.08
CA LEU A 219 6.92 22.06 -4.96
C LEU A 219 5.57 22.61 -5.44
N SER A 220 4.55 21.75 -5.54
CA SER A 220 3.19 22.18 -5.88
C SER A 220 2.57 22.98 -4.74
N LEU A 221 2.68 22.49 -3.49
CA LEU A 221 2.26 23.21 -2.28
C LEU A 221 3.01 24.53 -2.11
N LEU A 222 4.35 24.51 -2.26
CA LEU A 222 5.15 25.73 -2.20
C LEU A 222 4.71 26.77 -3.24
N GLY A 223 4.47 26.33 -4.48
CA GLY A 223 4.00 27.20 -5.56
C GLY A 223 2.60 27.78 -5.29
N GLN A 224 1.71 26.99 -4.70
CA GLN A 224 0.38 27.42 -4.33
C GLN A 224 0.42 28.44 -3.18
N PHE A 225 1.16 28.15 -2.11
CA PHE A 225 1.22 29.03 -0.94
C PHE A 225 1.95 30.34 -1.24
N SER A 226 3.01 30.29 -2.04
CA SER A 226 3.74 31.49 -2.47
C SER A 226 2.91 32.40 -3.37
N ALA A 227 1.89 31.89 -4.06
CA ALA A 227 0.99 32.73 -4.86
C ALA A 227 0.00 33.56 -4.01
N GLY A 228 -0.31 33.10 -2.79
CA GLY A 228 -1.29 33.75 -1.90
C GLY A 228 -0.70 34.48 -0.69
N MET A 229 0.63 34.54 -0.56
CA MET A 229 1.29 35.15 0.60
C MET A 229 1.20 36.68 0.59
N ASP A 230 1.22 37.28 1.78
CA ASP A 230 1.32 38.71 1.98
C ASP A 230 2.81 39.17 2.06
N GLU A 231 3.06 40.42 2.47
CA GLU A 231 4.41 40.97 2.60
C GLU A 231 5.29 40.25 3.63
N LYS A 232 4.69 39.50 4.56
CA LYS A 232 5.40 38.71 5.58
C LYS A 232 6.00 37.44 5.00
N GLY A 233 5.51 36.99 3.83
CA GLY A 233 5.97 35.79 3.15
C GLY A 233 5.31 34.52 3.69
N LEU A 234 5.97 33.38 3.52
CA LEU A 234 5.50 32.08 4.00
C LEU A 234 5.78 31.93 5.49
N SER A 235 4.93 32.52 6.32
CA SER A 235 4.97 32.29 7.77
C SER A 235 4.46 30.90 8.13
N THR A 236 4.90 30.39 9.29
CA THR A 236 4.41 29.09 9.81
C THR A 236 2.90 29.09 9.97
N GLU A 237 2.34 30.15 10.58
CA GLU A 237 0.89 30.30 10.81
C GLU A 237 0.10 30.26 9.48
N TYR A 238 0.58 30.95 8.45
CA TYR A 238 -0.07 30.97 7.14
C TYR A 238 -0.05 29.59 6.47
N VAL A 239 1.09 28.90 6.52
CA VAL A 239 1.21 27.54 5.95
C VAL A 239 0.35 26.53 6.71
N GLU A 240 0.31 26.60 8.04
CA GLU A 240 -0.54 25.73 8.86
C GLU A 240 -2.02 25.96 8.55
N TRP A 241 -2.43 27.22 8.44
CA TRP A 241 -3.79 27.58 8.04
C TRP A 241 -4.15 27.06 6.65
N GLN A 242 -3.27 27.25 5.65
CA GLN A 242 -3.48 26.74 4.29
C GLN A 242 -3.52 25.22 4.21
N LEU A 243 -2.77 24.52 5.06
CA LEU A 243 -2.78 23.05 5.18
C LEU A 243 -3.96 22.52 6.00
N GLY A 244 -4.78 23.40 6.57
CA GLY A 244 -5.83 23.03 7.53
C GLY A 244 -5.26 22.21 8.69
N LEU A 245 -4.05 22.54 9.16
CA LEU A 245 -3.46 21.92 10.34
C LEU A 245 -4.16 22.43 11.59
N THR A 246 -4.33 21.55 12.58
CA THR A 246 -4.83 21.95 13.89
C THR A 246 -3.76 22.81 14.58
N PRO A 247 -4.09 24.04 15.03
CA PRO A 247 -3.17 24.87 15.80
C PRO A 247 -2.66 24.15 17.05
N LEU A 248 -1.37 24.32 17.36
CA LEU A 248 -0.72 23.65 18.49
C LEU A 248 -1.43 23.93 19.83
N GLY A 249 -1.93 25.16 20.04
CA GLY A 249 -2.66 25.50 21.26
C GLY A 249 -3.90 24.64 21.51
N ILE A 250 -4.63 24.27 20.46
CA ILE A 250 -5.80 23.37 20.57
C ILE A 250 -5.34 21.95 20.95
N LEU A 251 -4.22 21.49 20.36
CA LEU A 251 -3.65 20.18 20.66
C LEU A 251 -3.09 20.10 22.09
N ASP A 252 -2.46 21.18 22.56
CA ASP A 252 -1.96 21.33 23.93
C ASP A 252 -3.11 21.31 24.94
N GLU A 253 -4.16 22.11 24.71
CA GLU A 253 -5.36 22.13 25.56
C GLU A 253 -6.05 20.76 25.62
N LEU A 254 -6.19 20.09 24.49
CA LEU A 254 -6.76 18.74 24.42
C LEU A 254 -5.87 17.71 25.14
N GLY A 255 -4.56 17.78 24.92
CA GLY A 255 -3.59 16.90 25.58
C GLY A 255 -3.56 17.06 27.09
N ASN A 256 -3.57 18.30 27.58
CA ASN A 256 -3.64 18.60 29.01
C ASN A 256 -4.95 18.10 29.62
N SER A 257 -6.08 18.27 28.91
CA SER A 257 -7.36 17.75 29.38
C SER A 257 -7.37 16.23 29.52
N VAL A 258 -6.69 15.50 28.62
CA VAL A 258 -6.50 14.05 28.72
C VAL A 258 -5.61 13.67 29.91
N LEU A 259 -4.52 14.40 30.16
CA LEU A 259 -3.63 14.17 31.31
C LEU A 259 -4.31 14.48 32.65
N GLU A 260 -5.14 15.53 32.69
CA GLU A 260 -5.91 15.95 33.87
C GLU A 260 -7.17 15.10 34.09
N ASN A 261 -7.46 14.15 33.19
CA ASN A 261 -8.68 13.33 33.19
C ASN A 261 -9.98 14.17 33.17
N ASP A 262 -9.98 15.33 32.50
CA ASP A 262 -11.12 16.23 32.33
C ASP A 262 -11.83 16.01 30.98
N LEU A 263 -12.85 15.15 30.99
CA LEU A 263 -13.68 14.87 29.80
C LEU A 263 -14.47 16.10 29.33
N ALA A 264 -14.96 16.93 30.26
CA ALA A 264 -15.82 18.05 29.91
C ALA A 264 -15.06 19.10 29.10
N LYS A 265 -13.85 19.43 29.57
CA LYS A 265 -12.94 20.34 28.87
C LYS A 265 -12.46 19.76 27.54
N ALA A 266 -12.13 18.46 27.48
CA ALA A 266 -11.73 17.81 26.23
C ALA A 266 -12.82 17.91 25.14
N LEU A 267 -14.08 17.65 25.49
CA LEU A 267 -15.22 17.77 24.56
C LEU A 267 -15.52 19.22 24.17
N GLU A 268 -15.28 20.19 25.08
CA GLU A 268 -15.41 21.61 24.76
C GLU A 268 -14.36 22.06 23.74
N VAL A 269 -13.09 21.68 23.92
CA VAL A 269 -11.99 21.98 23.00
C VAL A 269 -12.29 21.44 21.59
N ILE A 270 -12.77 20.19 21.50
CA ILE A 270 -13.15 19.57 20.23
C ILE A 270 -14.30 20.31 19.56
N ARG A 271 -15.36 20.64 20.30
CA ARG A 271 -16.50 21.36 19.76
C ARG A 271 -16.11 22.73 19.23
N ASN A 272 -15.25 23.44 19.95
CA ASN A 272 -14.72 24.73 19.52
C ASN A 272 -13.88 24.59 18.25
N ALA A 273 -13.02 23.57 18.16
CA ALA A 273 -12.23 23.26 16.98
C ALA A 273 -13.11 22.95 15.74
N CYS A 274 -14.12 22.10 15.89
CA CYS A 274 -15.07 21.80 14.81
C CYS A 274 -15.88 23.04 14.39
N THR A 275 -16.28 23.88 15.34
CA THR A 275 -16.98 25.15 15.06
C THR A 275 -16.11 26.14 14.27
N GLN A 276 -14.78 26.08 14.45
CA GLN A 276 -13.82 26.84 13.66
C GLN A 276 -13.55 26.24 12.27
N GLY A 277 -14.20 25.12 11.93
CA GLY A 277 -14.08 24.46 10.62
C GLY A 277 -12.95 23.45 10.52
N ILE A 278 -12.34 23.04 11.62
CA ILE A 278 -11.32 21.98 11.63
C ILE A 278 -12.02 20.64 11.40
N GLU A 279 -11.58 19.90 10.37
CA GLU A 279 -12.17 18.61 10.01
C GLU A 279 -11.92 17.58 11.14
N PRO A 280 -12.94 16.81 11.59
CA PRO A 280 -12.78 15.85 12.69
C PRO A 280 -11.68 14.80 12.47
N HIS A 281 -11.56 14.26 11.26
CA HIS A 281 -10.50 13.31 10.93
C HIS A 281 -9.11 13.96 11.02
N ARG A 282 -9.00 15.22 10.60
CA ARG A 282 -7.76 16.01 10.67
C ARG A 282 -7.36 16.30 12.11
N LEU A 283 -8.30 16.75 12.94
CA LEU A 283 -8.07 17.00 14.36
C LEU A 283 -7.52 15.75 15.06
N LEU A 284 -8.15 14.60 14.82
CA LEU A 284 -7.73 13.36 15.45
C LEU A 284 -6.37 12.87 14.94
N SER A 285 -6.11 13.01 13.63
CA SER A 285 -4.81 12.68 13.04
C SER A 285 -3.68 13.56 13.58
N ASP A 286 -3.93 14.86 13.72
CA ASP A 286 -2.94 15.81 14.25
C ASP A 286 -2.73 15.57 15.75
N PHE A 287 -3.78 15.25 16.50
CA PHE A 287 -3.69 14.87 17.91
C PHE A 287 -2.89 13.59 18.12
N LEU A 288 -3.04 12.57 17.26
CA LEU A 288 -2.21 11.37 17.31
C LEU A 288 -0.72 11.68 17.13
N ASN A 289 -0.39 12.54 16.16
CA ASN A 289 0.98 12.98 15.93
C ASN A 289 1.53 13.75 17.13
N TYR A 290 0.73 14.64 17.71
CA TYR A 290 1.04 15.39 18.91
C TYR A 290 1.33 14.46 20.11
N LEU A 291 0.47 13.48 20.38
CA LEU A 291 0.70 12.47 21.43
C LEU A 291 2.01 11.72 21.18
N GLY A 292 2.29 11.34 19.93
CA GLY A 292 3.56 10.70 19.57
C GLY A 292 4.80 11.57 19.82
N ILE A 293 4.69 12.89 19.67
CA ILE A 293 5.77 13.84 20.03
C ILE A 293 5.92 13.90 21.54
N ARG A 294 4.82 14.09 22.28
CA ARG A 294 4.82 14.16 23.75
C ARG A 294 5.39 12.89 24.39
N ILE A 295 5.10 11.71 23.84
CA ILE A 295 5.67 10.43 24.30
C ILE A 295 7.20 10.39 24.11
N ARG A 296 7.75 10.97 23.03
CA ARG A 296 9.21 11.02 22.79
C ARG A 296 9.91 12.03 23.69
N GLU A 297 9.21 13.09 24.09
CA GLU A 297 9.73 14.17 24.92
C GLU A 297 9.51 13.94 26.43
N ALA A 298 8.58 13.05 26.79
CA ALA A 298 8.24 12.77 28.17
C ALA A 298 9.43 12.19 28.94
N ASP A 299 9.58 12.63 30.19
CA ASP A 299 10.57 12.08 31.10
C ASP A 299 10.21 10.62 31.42
N THR A 300 11.13 9.70 31.14
CA THR A 300 11.01 8.27 31.45
C THR A 300 10.73 7.97 32.94
N ASN A 301 10.93 8.95 33.82
CA ASN A 301 10.64 8.84 35.24
C ASN A 301 9.15 9.04 35.60
N ASP A 302 8.36 9.70 34.74
CA ASP A 302 6.91 9.87 34.93
C ASP A 302 6.13 8.76 34.23
N ARG A 303 6.06 7.61 34.89
CA ARG A 303 5.40 6.40 34.36
C ARG A 303 3.88 6.57 34.22
N ASP A 304 3.26 7.39 35.05
CA ASP A 304 1.81 7.57 35.06
C ASP A 304 1.37 8.44 33.87
N ALA A 305 2.05 9.57 33.64
CA ALA A 305 1.79 10.39 32.46
C ALA A 305 2.09 9.64 31.16
N MET A 306 3.18 8.87 31.12
CA MET A 306 3.53 8.02 29.97
C MET A 306 2.46 6.95 29.69
N SER A 307 1.95 6.29 30.73
CA SER A 307 0.88 5.30 30.59
C SER A 307 -0.37 5.92 29.96
N ILE A 308 -0.80 7.09 30.46
CA ILE A 308 -1.96 7.83 29.93
C ILE A 308 -1.76 8.20 28.46
N LEU A 309 -0.60 8.78 28.11
CA LEU A 309 -0.32 9.18 26.72
C LEU A 309 -0.28 7.99 25.76
N VAL A 310 0.29 6.85 26.17
CA VAL A 310 0.34 5.63 25.35
C VAL A 310 -1.06 5.02 25.16
N THR A 311 -1.87 4.96 26.22
CA THR A 311 -3.27 4.52 26.13
C THR A 311 -4.06 5.44 25.20
N ALA A 312 -3.88 6.76 25.35
CA ALA A 312 -4.52 7.75 24.49
C ALA A 312 -4.14 7.57 23.02
N ALA A 313 -2.83 7.49 22.72
CA ALA A 313 -2.34 7.30 21.36
C ALA A 313 -2.86 6.01 20.72
N THR A 314 -2.94 4.92 21.50
CA THR A 314 -3.47 3.63 21.03
C THR A 314 -4.95 3.73 20.66
N SER A 315 -5.76 4.28 21.55
CA SER A 315 -7.20 4.42 21.33
C SER A 315 -7.52 5.40 20.19
N VAL A 316 -6.79 6.51 20.12
CA VAL A 316 -6.87 7.48 19.01
C VAL A 316 -6.51 6.81 17.68
N SER A 317 -5.43 6.02 17.65
CA SER A 317 -5.01 5.28 16.44
C SER A 317 -6.07 4.31 15.95
N VAL A 318 -6.74 3.58 16.86
CA VAL A 318 -7.86 2.69 16.49
C VAL A 318 -9.04 3.50 15.95
N SER A 319 -9.39 4.60 16.61
CA SER A 319 -10.55 5.41 16.26
C SER A 319 -10.38 6.17 14.94
N LEU A 320 -9.14 6.54 14.59
CA LEU A 320 -8.82 7.19 13.31
C LEU A 320 -9.21 6.33 12.10
N SER A 321 -9.08 5.00 12.21
CA SER A 321 -9.50 4.08 11.14
C SER A 321 -11.02 4.06 10.95
N GLN A 322 -11.79 4.21 12.03
CA GLN A 322 -13.25 4.13 12.05
C GLN A 322 -13.91 5.43 11.54
N LEU A 323 -13.25 6.56 11.74
CA LEU A 323 -13.75 7.89 11.34
C LEU A 323 -13.88 8.05 9.82
N LYS A 324 -13.00 7.44 9.02
CA LYS A 324 -13.04 7.55 7.55
C LYS A 324 -14.33 7.02 6.92
N SER A 325 -15.01 6.10 7.59
CA SER A 325 -16.25 5.46 7.11
C SER A 325 -17.50 5.92 7.84
N SER A 326 -17.41 6.91 8.73
CA SER A 326 -18.53 7.31 9.57
C SER A 326 -19.50 8.24 8.85
N SER A 327 -20.80 8.04 9.07
CA SER A 327 -21.87 8.92 8.60
C SER A 327 -21.99 10.22 9.40
N ASN A 328 -21.46 10.26 10.63
CA ASN A 328 -21.37 11.47 11.45
C ASN A 328 -19.96 11.58 12.07
N PRO A 329 -19.04 12.30 11.41
CA PRO A 329 -17.66 12.43 11.86
C PRO A 329 -17.50 13.13 13.21
N GLU A 330 -18.31 14.15 13.52
CA GLU A 330 -18.23 14.87 14.79
C GLU A 330 -18.60 13.98 15.98
N LEU A 331 -19.74 13.28 15.89
CA LEU A 331 -20.14 12.32 16.94
C LEU A 331 -19.10 11.22 17.12
N SER A 332 -18.47 10.80 16.02
CA SER A 332 -17.47 9.73 16.05
C SER A 332 -16.17 10.18 16.72
N LEU A 333 -15.81 11.45 16.54
CA LEU A 333 -14.71 12.10 17.24
C LEU A 333 -15.01 12.27 18.74
N ASP A 334 -16.21 12.73 19.09
CA ASP A 334 -16.64 12.84 20.49
C ASP A 334 -16.58 11.49 21.19
N LEU A 335 -17.09 10.42 20.54
CA LEU A 335 -17.03 9.06 21.07
C LEU A 335 -15.58 8.54 21.16
N ALA A 336 -14.74 8.84 20.19
CA ALA A 336 -13.32 8.44 20.21
C ALA A 336 -12.60 9.03 21.42
N ILE A 337 -12.86 10.29 21.72
CA ILE A 337 -12.23 10.99 22.84
C ILE A 337 -12.87 10.59 24.16
N ALA A 338 -14.20 10.45 24.24
CA ALA A 338 -14.87 9.98 25.45
C ALA A 338 -14.40 8.58 25.89
N ARG A 339 -14.11 7.68 24.93
CA ARG A 339 -13.52 6.36 25.22
C ARG A 339 -12.16 6.44 25.93
N LEU A 340 -11.42 7.55 25.82
CA LEU A 340 -10.16 7.73 26.55
C LEU A 340 -10.38 7.82 28.06
N PHE A 341 -11.50 8.43 28.46
CA PHE A 341 -11.84 8.68 29.87
C PHE A 341 -12.66 7.53 30.46
N VAL A 342 -13.27 6.70 29.61
CA VAL A 342 -14.05 5.53 30.02
C VAL A 342 -13.18 4.28 29.84
N GLN A 343 -12.30 4.00 30.82
CA GLN A 343 -11.70 2.66 30.88
C GLN A 343 -12.76 1.63 31.34
N PRO A 344 -12.83 0.43 30.75
CA PRO A 344 -13.44 -0.71 31.42
C PRO A 344 -12.59 -1.02 32.65
N ALA A 345 -13.19 -1.05 33.83
CA ALA A 345 -12.52 -1.42 35.07
C ALA A 345 -11.81 -2.77 34.89
N THR A 346 -10.48 -2.75 34.78
CA THR A 346 -9.69 -3.97 34.85
C THR A 346 -9.66 -4.34 36.32
N GLN A 347 -10.48 -5.32 36.70
CA GLN A 347 -10.58 -5.81 38.07
C GLN A 347 -9.22 -6.38 38.52
N ILE A 348 -8.49 -5.62 39.33
CA ILE A 348 -7.54 -6.21 40.29
C ILE A 348 -8.43 -6.74 41.43
N GLN A 349 -8.79 -8.02 41.35
CA GLN A 349 -9.50 -8.70 42.43
C GLN A 349 -8.55 -8.90 43.61
N THR A 350 -8.68 -8.05 44.63
CA THR A 350 -8.29 -8.42 46.00
C THR A 350 -9.55 -8.89 46.74
N ASN A 351 -9.60 -10.18 47.02
CA ASN A 351 -10.70 -10.88 47.68
C ASN A 351 -11.04 -10.29 49.07
N ALA A 352 -12.33 -10.11 49.35
CA ALA A 352 -12.97 -10.54 50.60
C ALA A 352 -14.50 -10.71 50.39
N PRO A 353 -15.12 -11.81 50.85
CA PRO A 353 -16.49 -12.16 50.51
C PRO A 353 -17.49 -11.54 51.49
N LYS A 354 -18.56 -10.91 50.99
CA LYS A 354 -19.79 -10.70 51.76
C LYS A 354 -21.04 -11.04 50.96
N GLN A 355 -21.59 -12.17 51.39
CA GLN A 355 -22.96 -12.68 51.43
C GLN A 355 -24.06 -11.92 50.68
N SER A 356 -24.77 -12.73 49.90
CA SER A 356 -26.00 -12.52 49.15
C SER A 356 -27.23 -12.19 49.99
N GLU A 357 -28.11 -11.34 49.46
CA GLU A 357 -29.56 -11.39 49.68
C GLU A 357 -30.33 -11.03 48.37
N PRO A 358 -31.59 -11.48 48.21
CA PRO A 358 -32.13 -11.92 46.93
C PRO A 358 -32.85 -10.83 46.11
N VAL A 359 -32.75 -10.96 44.79
CA VAL A 359 -33.42 -10.11 43.80
C VAL A 359 -34.90 -10.47 43.66
N THR A 360 -35.76 -9.47 43.87
CA THR A 360 -37.20 -9.54 43.55
C THR A 360 -37.42 -9.24 42.06
N LYS A 361 -38.18 -10.11 41.38
CA LYS A 361 -38.57 -9.96 39.97
C LYS A 361 -39.52 -8.78 39.80
N THR A 362 -39.30 -7.96 38.77
CA THR A 362 -40.38 -7.13 38.19
C THR A 362 -40.27 -7.16 36.66
N GLU A 363 -41.32 -7.67 36.02
CA GLU A 363 -41.58 -7.61 34.58
C GLU A 363 -42.05 -6.21 34.16
N VAL A 364 -41.64 -5.72 32.97
CA VAL A 364 -42.51 -4.87 32.13
C VAL A 364 -42.24 -5.11 30.63
N LYS A 365 -43.35 -5.05 29.88
CA LYS A 365 -43.71 -5.42 28.49
C LYS A 365 -43.03 -4.64 27.35
N PRO A 366 -43.14 -5.14 26.09
CA PRO A 366 -42.58 -4.51 24.89
C PRO A 366 -43.54 -3.51 24.21
N VAL A 367 -42.98 -2.56 23.46
CA VAL A 367 -43.70 -1.71 22.51
C VAL A 367 -43.08 -1.89 21.12
N GLU A 368 -43.88 -2.38 20.18
CA GLU A 368 -43.57 -2.43 18.74
C GLU A 368 -43.77 -1.07 18.08
N LYS A 369 -42.98 -0.78 17.03
CA LYS A 369 -43.50 -0.04 15.88
C LYS A 369 -42.83 -0.45 14.56
N LYS A 370 -43.73 -0.70 13.61
CA LYS A 370 -43.63 -1.18 12.22
C LYS A 370 -42.66 -0.43 11.30
N LEU A 371 -42.17 -1.16 10.29
CA LEU A 371 -41.79 -0.65 8.97
C LEU A 371 -42.51 -1.44 7.87
N GLU A 372 -43.04 -0.72 6.88
CA GLU A 372 -43.78 -1.19 5.71
C GLU A 372 -42.88 -1.77 4.61
N LYS A 373 -43.45 -2.69 3.81
CA LYS A 373 -42.89 -3.27 2.56
C LYS A 373 -43.28 -2.40 1.34
N PRO A 374 -42.64 -2.55 0.15
CA PRO A 374 -43.13 -3.54 -0.84
C PRO A 374 -42.01 -4.22 -1.69
N GLN A 375 -42.00 -5.55 -1.84
CA GLN A 375 -42.52 -6.40 -2.96
C GLN A 375 -41.51 -6.62 -4.14
N PRO A 376 -41.70 -7.60 -5.07
CA PRO A 376 -41.47 -9.03 -4.87
C PRO A 376 -40.64 -9.67 -6.01
N VAL A 377 -39.81 -10.69 -5.75
CA VAL A 377 -39.31 -11.56 -6.84
C VAL A 377 -39.34 -13.04 -6.43
N LYS A 378 -40.23 -13.75 -7.15
CA LYS A 378 -40.44 -15.17 -7.41
C LYS A 378 -39.62 -16.22 -6.62
N ALA A 379 -40.39 -17.08 -5.97
CA ALA A 379 -39.99 -18.30 -5.31
C ALA A 379 -39.38 -19.35 -6.25
N VAL A 380 -38.30 -19.98 -5.78
CA VAL A 380 -37.98 -21.39 -6.09
C VAL A 380 -37.85 -22.09 -4.74
N VAL A 381 -38.73 -23.04 -4.50
CA VAL A 381 -38.78 -23.88 -3.29
C VAL A 381 -37.56 -24.80 -3.27
N LYS A 382 -36.74 -24.77 -2.20
CA LYS A 382 -35.85 -25.88 -1.82
C LYS A 382 -35.83 -26.01 -0.29
N LYS A 383 -36.14 -27.23 0.17
CA LYS A 383 -36.23 -27.75 1.55
C LYS A 383 -35.30 -27.08 2.57
N ASP A 384 -35.88 -26.70 3.72
CA ASP A 384 -35.15 -26.32 4.94
C ASP A 384 -34.22 -27.46 5.38
N ILE A 385 -32.94 -27.14 5.59
CA ILE A 385 -31.94 -28.05 6.14
C ILE A 385 -31.97 -27.92 7.65
N THR A 386 -32.34 -29.00 8.35
CA THR A 386 -32.41 -29.05 9.81
C THR A 386 -31.32 -29.91 10.44
N ASP A 387 -30.39 -30.46 9.66
CA ASP A 387 -29.40 -31.43 10.14
C ASP A 387 -27.99 -31.22 9.55
N VAL A 388 -26.94 -31.39 10.36
CA VAL A 388 -25.53 -31.13 9.99
C VAL A 388 -25.06 -32.07 8.87
N ALA A 389 -25.60 -33.29 8.82
CA ALA A 389 -25.28 -34.29 7.81
C ALA A 389 -25.71 -33.85 6.39
N ASP A 390 -26.86 -33.18 6.25
CA ASP A 390 -27.31 -32.63 4.97
C ASP A 390 -26.48 -31.42 4.53
N LEU A 391 -25.96 -30.65 5.50
CA LEU A 391 -25.09 -29.52 5.25
C LEU A 391 -23.69 -29.97 4.80
N GLU A 392 -23.15 -31.07 5.33
CA GLU A 392 -21.86 -31.62 4.90
C GLU A 392 -21.89 -32.10 3.44
N VAL A 393 -23.00 -32.72 3.01
CA VAL A 393 -23.17 -33.17 1.62
C VAL A 393 -23.21 -31.99 0.64
N ARG A 394 -23.89 -30.89 1.02
CA ARG A 394 -24.01 -29.67 0.19
C ARG A 394 -22.88 -28.68 0.38
N TRP A 395 -21.95 -28.95 1.29
CA TRP A 395 -20.80 -28.07 1.56
C TRP A 395 -19.95 -27.85 0.31
N LYS A 396 -19.81 -28.88 -0.54
CA LYS A 396 -19.10 -28.77 -1.82
C LYS A 396 -19.76 -27.77 -2.78
N ASP A 397 -21.09 -27.73 -2.81
CA ASP A 397 -21.85 -26.80 -3.66
C ASP A 397 -21.77 -25.37 -3.12
N ILE A 398 -21.88 -25.19 -1.79
CA ILE A 398 -21.70 -23.90 -1.09
C ILE A 398 -20.31 -23.32 -1.39
N MET A 399 -19.27 -24.16 -1.29
CA MET A 399 -17.90 -23.75 -1.59
C MET A 399 -17.71 -23.43 -3.08
N GLY A 400 -18.40 -24.15 -3.96
CA GLY A 400 -18.46 -23.83 -5.39
C GLY A 400 -19.05 -22.44 -5.67
N GLU A 401 -20.14 -22.07 -5.01
CA GLU A 401 -20.74 -20.73 -5.13
C GLU A 401 -19.86 -19.66 -4.49
N LEU A 402 -19.23 -19.93 -3.35
CA LEU A 402 -18.31 -19.00 -2.69
C LEU A 402 -17.10 -18.68 -3.56
N SER A 403 -16.60 -19.65 -4.33
CA SER A 403 -15.52 -19.42 -5.30
C SER A 403 -15.88 -18.41 -6.39
N ARG A 404 -17.17 -18.30 -6.75
CA ARG A 404 -17.68 -17.35 -7.74
C ARG A 404 -17.89 -15.95 -7.15
N VAL A 405 -18.24 -15.87 -5.87
CA VAL A 405 -18.43 -14.59 -5.17
C VAL A 405 -17.10 -13.96 -4.76
N SER A 406 -16.19 -14.74 -4.18
CA SER A 406 -14.88 -14.27 -3.75
C SER A 406 -13.87 -15.41 -3.66
N ARG A 407 -12.89 -15.38 -4.58
CA ARG A 407 -11.79 -16.36 -4.60
C ARG A 407 -10.93 -16.31 -3.32
N VAL A 408 -10.84 -15.14 -2.68
CA VAL A 408 -10.10 -14.95 -1.42
C VAL A 408 -10.85 -15.57 -0.25
N ALA A 409 -12.18 -15.37 -0.16
CA ALA A 409 -13.00 -16.04 0.85
C ALA A 409 -12.94 -17.57 0.66
N TRP A 410 -13.04 -18.04 -0.57
CA TRP A 410 -12.94 -19.47 -0.88
C TRP A 410 -11.61 -20.10 -0.42
N LEU A 411 -10.47 -19.42 -0.64
CA LEU A 411 -9.16 -19.89 -0.16
C LEU A 411 -9.08 -19.99 1.37
N ALA A 412 -9.76 -19.09 2.09
CA ALA A 412 -9.82 -19.11 3.55
C ALA A 412 -10.65 -20.30 4.08
N TYR A 413 -11.70 -20.71 3.36
CA TYR A 413 -12.63 -21.77 3.80
C TYR A 413 -12.45 -23.11 3.07
N MET A 414 -11.51 -23.25 2.13
CA MET A 414 -11.35 -24.45 1.28
C MET A 414 -11.18 -25.75 2.08
N ASP A 415 -10.51 -25.68 3.22
CA ASP A 415 -10.26 -26.82 4.11
C ASP A 415 -11.22 -26.89 5.30
N SER A 416 -12.33 -26.16 5.22
CA SER A 416 -13.32 -26.07 6.31
C SER A 416 -14.36 -27.18 6.25
N LYS A 417 -14.92 -27.51 7.41
CA LYS A 417 -16.07 -28.41 7.54
C LYS A 417 -17.08 -27.87 8.56
N PRO A 418 -18.40 -28.02 8.32
CA PRO A 418 -19.38 -27.74 9.36
C PRO A 418 -19.24 -28.78 10.48
N LEU A 419 -19.20 -28.34 11.73
CA LEU A 419 -19.09 -29.21 12.90
C LEU A 419 -20.42 -29.32 13.65
N GLU A 420 -21.08 -28.19 13.88
CA GLU A 420 -22.35 -28.13 14.63
C GLU A 420 -23.27 -27.06 14.01
N LEU A 421 -24.57 -27.35 13.93
CA LEU A 421 -25.59 -26.41 13.47
C LEU A 421 -26.69 -26.33 14.53
N ASN A 422 -26.75 -25.20 15.24
CA ASN A 422 -27.85 -24.83 16.12
C ASN A 422 -28.80 -23.87 15.39
N GLN A 423 -30.02 -23.69 15.89
CA GLN A 423 -31.06 -22.85 15.27
C GLN A 423 -30.62 -21.40 14.98
N THR A 424 -29.56 -20.91 15.62
CA THR A 424 -29.02 -19.55 15.44
C THR A 424 -27.53 -19.48 15.11
N VAL A 425 -26.76 -20.58 15.29
CA VAL A 425 -25.29 -20.58 15.18
C VAL A 425 -24.80 -21.79 14.39
N LEU A 426 -23.92 -21.57 13.40
CA LEU A 426 -23.17 -22.60 12.68
C LEU A 426 -21.70 -22.55 13.12
N VAL A 427 -21.21 -23.67 13.65
CA VAL A 427 -19.80 -23.85 14.00
C VAL A 427 -19.07 -24.48 12.83
N VAL A 428 -18.06 -23.78 12.30
CA VAL A 428 -17.22 -24.22 11.19
C VAL A 428 -15.82 -24.57 11.70
N GLY A 429 -15.42 -25.81 11.50
CA GLY A 429 -14.09 -26.32 11.78
C GLY A 429 -13.10 -25.95 10.69
N LEU A 430 -11.96 -25.38 11.06
CA LEU A 430 -10.83 -25.13 10.15
C LEU A 430 -9.65 -26.01 10.56
N LYS A 431 -8.97 -26.60 9.55
CA LYS A 431 -7.80 -27.47 9.76
C LYS A 431 -6.51 -26.73 10.07
N ASP A 432 -6.39 -25.47 9.68
CA ASP A 432 -5.16 -24.68 9.83
C ASP A 432 -5.44 -23.45 10.71
N ALA A 433 -4.73 -23.34 11.83
CA ALA A 433 -4.83 -22.21 12.76
C ALA A 433 -4.51 -20.87 12.11
N SER A 434 -3.61 -20.85 11.12
CA SER A 434 -3.20 -19.64 10.39
C SER A 434 -4.36 -19.06 9.56
N LYS A 435 -5.30 -19.92 9.13
CA LYS A 435 -6.47 -19.51 8.35
C LYS A 435 -7.60 -18.96 9.23
N LEU A 436 -7.58 -19.17 10.55
CA LEU A 436 -8.61 -18.65 11.46
C LEU A 436 -8.63 -17.12 11.49
N MET A 437 -7.46 -16.46 11.46
CA MET A 437 -7.40 -14.99 11.41
C MET A 437 -8.02 -14.42 10.11
N ILE A 438 -7.72 -15.03 8.97
CA ILE A 438 -8.23 -14.60 7.67
C ILE A 438 -9.74 -14.92 7.55
N ALA A 439 -10.14 -16.10 7.98
CA ALA A 439 -11.52 -16.56 7.96
C ALA A 439 -12.44 -15.79 8.94
N SER A 440 -11.87 -15.19 10.00
CA SER A 440 -12.62 -14.39 10.98
C SER A 440 -12.75 -12.90 10.64
N GLU A 441 -12.18 -12.45 9.51
CA GLU A 441 -12.44 -11.10 9.03
C GLU A 441 -13.91 -10.92 8.64
N MET A 442 -14.53 -9.81 9.07
CA MET A 442 -15.96 -9.53 8.86
C MET A 442 -16.40 -9.69 7.39
N LYS A 443 -15.55 -9.26 6.45
CA LYS A 443 -15.84 -9.33 5.02
C LYS A 443 -15.94 -10.78 4.50
N HIS A 444 -15.16 -11.70 5.06
CA HIS A 444 -15.19 -13.11 4.66
C HIS A 444 -16.37 -13.84 5.30
N ILE A 445 -16.69 -13.51 6.55
CA ILE A 445 -17.88 -14.01 7.25
C ILE A 445 -19.16 -13.58 6.53
N GLU A 446 -19.27 -12.32 6.11
CA GLU A 446 -20.43 -11.81 5.37
C GLU A 446 -20.60 -12.50 4.01
N ASN A 447 -19.50 -12.73 3.28
CA ASN A 447 -19.55 -13.47 2.02
C ASN A 447 -20.04 -14.91 2.21
N LEU A 448 -19.56 -15.61 3.24
CA LEU A 448 -20.02 -16.96 3.55
C LEU A 448 -21.49 -16.98 4.01
N LYS A 449 -21.91 -16.03 4.84
CA LYS A 449 -23.33 -15.87 5.24
C LYS A 449 -24.24 -15.61 4.04
N ASN A 450 -23.83 -14.73 3.13
CA ASN A 450 -24.61 -14.42 1.93
C ASN A 450 -24.79 -15.66 1.05
N VAL A 451 -23.76 -16.49 0.89
CA VAL A 451 -23.84 -17.74 0.14
C VAL A 451 -24.70 -18.79 0.87
N LEU A 452 -24.62 -18.88 2.20
CA LEU A 452 -25.48 -19.80 2.98
C LEU A 452 -26.97 -19.41 2.89
N VAL A 453 -27.27 -18.10 2.88
CA VAL A 453 -28.61 -17.58 2.66
C VAL A 453 -29.08 -17.83 1.23
N SER A 454 -28.23 -17.61 0.21
CA SER A 454 -28.63 -17.77 -1.19
C SER A 454 -28.75 -19.23 -1.63
N ALA A 455 -27.83 -20.09 -1.21
CA ALA A 455 -27.73 -21.48 -1.65
C ALA A 455 -28.66 -22.40 -0.86
N VAL A 456 -28.84 -22.13 0.43
CA VAL A 456 -29.47 -23.06 1.38
C VAL A 456 -30.54 -22.40 2.26
N SER A 457 -30.77 -21.09 2.15
CA SER A 457 -31.73 -20.34 2.99
C SER A 457 -31.44 -20.41 4.50
N LEU A 458 -30.17 -20.61 4.87
CA LEU A 458 -29.72 -20.64 6.27
C LEU A 458 -29.24 -19.25 6.70
N ASN A 459 -29.94 -18.65 7.67
CA ASN A 459 -29.55 -17.38 8.28
C ASN A 459 -29.02 -17.61 9.71
N VAL A 460 -27.71 -17.75 9.84
CA VAL A 460 -27.03 -18.15 11.09
C VAL A 460 -25.80 -17.28 11.36
N SER A 461 -25.45 -17.09 12.62
CA SER A 461 -24.12 -16.57 12.99
C SER A 461 -23.09 -17.66 12.84
N ILE A 462 -21.88 -17.30 12.38
CA ILE A 462 -20.81 -18.27 12.11
C ILE A 462 -19.76 -18.14 13.20
N GLU A 463 -19.48 -19.25 13.86
CA GLU A 463 -18.37 -19.38 14.82
C GLU A 463 -17.32 -20.33 14.26
N PHE A 464 -16.05 -20.10 14.60
CA PHE A 464 -14.95 -20.91 14.10
C PHE A 464 -14.28 -21.68 15.22
N LYS A 465 -13.98 -22.96 14.98
CA LYS A 465 -13.24 -23.82 15.90
C LYS A 465 -12.04 -24.43 15.19
N HIS A 466 -10.89 -24.46 15.87
CA HIS A 466 -9.73 -25.21 15.38
C HIS A 466 -9.94 -26.71 15.62
N MET A 467 -9.71 -27.54 14.60
CA MET A 467 -9.69 -29.00 14.78
C MET A 467 -8.27 -29.43 15.19
N GLU A 468 -8.08 -29.79 16.47
CA GLU A 468 -6.85 -30.46 16.92
C GLU A 468 -6.88 -31.94 16.51
N LEU A 469 -5.77 -32.42 15.95
CA LEU A 469 -5.58 -33.83 15.60
C LEU A 469 -5.38 -34.65 16.88
N THR A 470 -6.31 -35.55 17.20
CA THR A 470 -6.12 -36.58 18.23
C THR A 470 -6.06 -37.98 17.61
N ASN A 471 -4.84 -38.55 17.61
CA ASN A 471 -4.42 -39.96 17.43
C ASN A 471 -4.74 -40.66 16.09
N THR A 472 -3.90 -41.51 15.47
CA THR A 472 -2.62 -42.17 15.81
C THR A 472 -2.10 -42.80 14.51
N GLU A 473 -0.93 -42.40 14.03
CA GLU A 473 0.00 -43.30 13.33
C GLU A 473 1.40 -42.85 13.76
N GLU A 474 2.13 -43.73 14.45
CA GLU A 474 3.53 -43.53 14.83
C GLU A 474 4.36 -43.32 13.56
N PHE A 475 4.83 -42.09 13.33
CA PHE A 475 5.96 -41.86 12.45
C PHE A 475 7.23 -41.97 13.30
N ASP A 476 7.88 -43.11 13.15
CA ASP A 476 9.19 -43.44 13.69
C ASP A 476 10.19 -42.33 13.34
N GLN A 477 10.73 -41.64 14.34
CA GLN A 477 11.83 -40.71 14.13
C GLN A 477 13.10 -41.54 13.92
N PRO A 478 13.88 -41.33 12.85
CA PRO A 478 15.10 -42.09 12.67
C PRO A 478 16.09 -41.75 13.78
N ASN A 479 16.40 -42.76 14.58
CA ASN A 479 17.43 -42.72 15.62
C ASN A 479 18.79 -42.48 14.96
N THR A 480 19.59 -41.55 15.48
CA THR A 480 20.86 -41.10 14.88
C THR A 480 22.02 -42.08 15.08
N ASN A 481 21.76 -43.38 15.18
CA ASN A 481 22.78 -44.42 15.23
C ASN A 481 22.29 -45.63 14.44
N ASP A 482 22.53 -45.65 13.13
CA ASP A 482 22.66 -46.93 12.43
C ASP A 482 23.71 -46.82 11.31
N GLU A 483 24.86 -47.41 11.59
CA GLU A 483 25.95 -47.63 10.63
C GLU A 483 25.57 -48.80 9.72
N SER A 484 24.79 -48.55 8.65
CA SER A 484 24.81 -49.37 7.40
C SER A 484 23.68 -48.98 6.45
N VAL A 485 23.81 -47.87 5.73
CA VAL A 485 22.99 -47.64 4.53
C VAL A 485 23.88 -47.11 3.40
N GLU A 486 24.08 -47.93 2.37
CA GLU A 486 24.73 -47.52 1.12
C GLU A 486 23.90 -46.41 0.45
N TYR A 487 24.49 -45.22 0.36
CA TYR A 487 23.89 -44.06 -0.30
C TYR A 487 23.85 -44.29 -1.82
N LYS A 488 22.67 -44.53 -2.38
CA LYS A 488 22.49 -44.50 -3.84
C LYS A 488 22.30 -43.06 -4.30
N ASP A 489 23.17 -42.62 -5.21
CA ASP A 489 23.12 -41.28 -5.83
C ASP A 489 21.77 -41.07 -6.54
N GLY A 490 21.21 -39.86 -6.41
CA GLY A 490 19.84 -39.53 -6.84
C GLY A 490 19.63 -39.69 -8.35
N LEU A 491 20.72 -39.66 -9.13
CA LEU A 491 20.69 -39.95 -10.57
C LEU A 491 20.30 -41.40 -10.86
N SER A 492 20.72 -42.36 -10.03
CA SER A 492 20.41 -43.79 -10.21
C SER A 492 18.93 -44.09 -9.97
N VAL A 493 18.35 -43.46 -8.94
CA VAL A 493 16.92 -43.55 -8.59
C VAL A 493 16.06 -42.91 -9.68
N ALA A 494 16.51 -41.79 -10.25
CA ALA A 494 15.82 -41.12 -11.34
C ALA A 494 15.83 -41.93 -12.64
N MET A 495 16.93 -42.63 -12.95
CA MET A 495 17.02 -43.49 -14.15
C MET A 495 16.13 -44.73 -14.05
N GLU A 496 16.03 -45.32 -12.87
CA GLU A 496 15.18 -46.50 -12.62
C GLU A 496 13.68 -46.15 -12.68
N ALA A 497 13.29 -44.96 -12.16
CA ALA A 497 11.90 -44.49 -12.20
C ALA A 497 11.42 -44.08 -13.61
N LEU A 498 12.32 -43.63 -14.49
CA LEU A 498 11.99 -43.16 -15.83
C LEU A 498 12.15 -44.23 -16.92
N GLY A 499 12.58 -45.44 -16.57
CA GLY A 499 12.77 -46.55 -17.53
C GLY A 499 13.83 -46.25 -18.60
N ALA A 500 14.74 -45.32 -18.33
CA ALA A 500 15.73 -44.84 -19.30
C ALA A 500 16.98 -45.73 -19.29
N VAL A 501 17.29 -46.37 -20.42
CA VAL A 501 18.52 -47.16 -20.59
C VAL A 501 19.67 -46.22 -20.96
N LYS A 502 20.79 -46.30 -20.23
CA LYS A 502 22.00 -45.54 -20.50
C LYS A 502 22.62 -46.04 -21.82
N ILE A 503 22.61 -45.21 -22.86
CA ILE A 503 23.33 -45.50 -24.11
C ILE A 503 24.79 -45.15 -23.85
N HIS A 504 25.69 -46.14 -23.88
CA HIS A 504 27.13 -45.92 -23.72
C HIS A 504 27.69 -45.14 -24.92
N GLU A 505 28.56 -44.18 -24.63
CA GLU A 505 29.34 -43.42 -25.62
C GLU A 505 30.15 -44.36 -26.53
N PHE A 506 30.20 -43.99 -27.80
CA PHE A 506 31.05 -44.61 -28.81
C PHE A 506 32.53 -44.47 -28.40
N GLU A 507 33.21 -45.60 -28.24
CA GLU A 507 34.66 -45.66 -28.37
C GLU A 507 35.04 -45.24 -29.80
N ASN A 508 35.61 -44.05 -29.95
CA ASN A 508 36.49 -43.79 -31.08
C ASN A 508 37.92 -43.97 -30.61
N GLY A 509 38.42 -45.18 -30.84
CA GLY A 509 39.85 -45.45 -30.92
C GLY A 509 40.51 -44.56 -31.96
N GLY A 510 41.73 -44.14 -31.65
CA GLY A 510 42.58 -43.43 -32.60
C GLY A 510 43.00 -44.30 -33.77
N ASN A 511 43.13 -43.65 -34.92
CA ASN A 511 44.31 -43.72 -35.77
C ASN A 511 44.54 -42.35 -36.41
#